data_AF-A0A2N8C2X2-F1
#
_entry.id   AF-A0A2N8C2X2-F1
#
_cell.length_a   1.000
_cell.length_b   1.000
_cell.length_c   1.000
_cell.angle_alpha   90.00
_cell.angle_beta   90.00
_cell.angle_gamma   90.00
#
_symmetry.space_group_name_H-M   'P 1'
#
loop_
_entity.id
_entity.type
_entity.pdbx_description
1 polymer ?
#
loop_
_entity_poly.entity_id
_entity_poly.type
_entity_poly.pdbx_seq_one_letter_code
_entity_poly.pdbx_strand_id
1 'polypeptide(L)'
;MSTFEMNDAQVAGLAAAICATAEAMGQEMNPGTAAMMAEDLSVYPVPAVRVALKACRSEVKGKLAMADILSRVQLKDGRPGKDEAWSIALLAGDEIETVVMTTEIQQAMTAASPILRLGDKVGARMAFMSAYERLVAAARAEAVPTTWSVSLGFDPARRVMAIESAVRMQLITQQAGIQYLADLRIAPITADGQAIAGLLTGSTAQPSPHLREKLAEVRQIVDAAKARQDRQRLKKAQADRVDTYLRKRKVRVAIAAVQHKESF
;
A
#
# COMPACT_ATOMS: atom_id res chain seq x y z
N MET A 1 4.65 6.89 -23.44
CA MET A 1 4.54 6.34 -24.82
C MET A 1 4.49 4.84 -24.69
N SER A 2 3.37 4.23 -25.07
CA SER A 2 3.18 2.78 -24.97
C SER A 2 4.20 2.08 -25.87
N THR A 3 5.16 1.35 -25.29
CA THR A 3 6.22 0.64 -26.02
C THR A 3 5.72 -0.60 -26.79
N PHE A 4 4.40 -0.73 -26.97
CA PHE A 4 3.75 -1.94 -27.47
C PHE A 4 2.91 -1.76 -28.73
N GLU A 5 2.73 -0.52 -29.22
CA GLU A 5 2.01 -0.29 -30.49
C GLU A 5 2.80 -0.89 -31.65
N MET A 6 2.12 -1.72 -32.45
CA MET A 6 2.69 -2.28 -33.67
C MET A 6 2.95 -1.18 -34.69
N ASN A 7 4.08 -1.23 -35.38
CA ASN A 7 4.31 -0.34 -36.53
C ASN A 7 3.52 -0.81 -37.77
N ASP A 8 3.36 0.07 -38.76
CA ASP A 8 2.55 -0.20 -39.97
C ASP A 8 2.99 -1.48 -40.71
N ALA A 9 4.30 -1.77 -40.72
CA ALA A 9 4.83 -2.99 -41.34
C ALA A 9 4.44 -4.26 -40.55
N GLN A 10 4.40 -4.18 -39.23
CA GLN A 10 3.93 -5.26 -38.35
C GLN A 10 2.43 -5.47 -38.48
N VAL A 11 1.63 -4.41 -38.61
CA VAL A 11 0.18 -4.50 -38.83
C VAL A 11 -0.12 -5.15 -40.19
N ALA A 12 0.59 -4.74 -41.25
CA ALA A 12 0.46 -5.37 -42.57
C ALA A 12 0.86 -6.86 -42.56
N GLY A 13 1.96 -7.19 -41.86
CA GLY A 13 2.37 -8.57 -41.66
C GLY A 13 1.37 -9.39 -40.82
N LEU A 14 0.68 -8.75 -39.87
CA LEU A 14 -0.35 -9.37 -39.06
C LEU A 14 -1.60 -9.71 -39.89
N ALA A 15 -2.03 -8.80 -40.78
CA ALA A 15 -3.15 -9.08 -41.70
C ALA A 15 -2.89 -10.34 -42.55
N ALA A 16 -1.67 -10.46 -43.10
CA ALA A 16 -1.27 -11.67 -43.84
C ALA A 16 -1.29 -12.93 -42.95
N ALA A 17 -0.84 -12.82 -41.69
CA ALA A 17 -0.86 -13.94 -40.75
C ALA A 17 -2.28 -14.36 -40.33
N ILE A 18 -3.23 -13.42 -40.27
CA ILE A 18 -4.65 -13.68 -40.01
C ILE A 18 -5.27 -14.42 -41.19
N CYS A 19 -5.05 -13.97 -42.43
CA CYS A 19 -5.49 -14.67 -43.64
C CYS A 19 -4.97 -16.11 -43.66
N ALA A 20 -3.66 -16.31 -43.49
CA ALA A 20 -3.06 -17.64 -43.47
C ALA A 20 -3.61 -18.53 -42.34
N THR A 21 -3.97 -17.94 -41.19
CA THR A 21 -4.57 -18.68 -40.07
C THR A 21 -6.00 -19.11 -40.39
N ALA A 22 -6.80 -18.25 -41.01
CA ALA A 22 -8.15 -18.61 -41.46
C ALA A 22 -8.10 -19.71 -42.53
N GLU A 23 -7.20 -19.59 -43.51
CA GLU A 23 -7.02 -20.59 -44.58
C GLU A 23 -6.63 -21.95 -44.02
N ALA A 24 -5.70 -21.98 -43.05
CA ALA A 24 -5.32 -23.20 -42.35
C ALA A 24 -6.47 -23.85 -41.57
N MET A 25 -7.49 -23.06 -41.20
CA MET A 25 -8.72 -23.53 -40.54
C MET A 25 -9.83 -23.88 -41.54
N GLY A 26 -9.57 -23.84 -42.85
CA GLY A 26 -10.53 -24.16 -43.91
C GLY A 26 -11.48 -23.02 -44.25
N GLN A 27 -11.11 -21.77 -43.94
CA GLN A 27 -11.88 -20.57 -44.26
C GLN A 27 -11.07 -19.62 -45.13
N GLU A 28 -11.61 -19.23 -46.28
CA GLU A 28 -11.07 -18.09 -47.02
C GLU A 28 -11.42 -16.76 -46.32
N MET A 29 -10.43 -15.88 -46.21
CA MET A 29 -10.60 -14.56 -45.58
C MET A 29 -10.11 -13.47 -46.52
N ASN A 30 -11.00 -12.52 -46.81
CA ASN A 30 -10.66 -11.33 -47.59
C ASN A 30 -9.55 -10.51 -46.89
N PRO A 31 -8.50 -10.10 -47.62
CA PRO A 31 -7.45 -9.22 -47.10
C PRO A 31 -7.96 -7.95 -46.40
N GLY A 32 -9.05 -7.34 -46.86
CA GLY A 32 -9.64 -6.16 -46.22
C GLY A 32 -10.23 -6.45 -44.83
N THR A 33 -10.85 -7.62 -44.65
CA THR A 33 -11.33 -8.07 -43.33
C THR A 33 -10.16 -8.36 -42.39
N ALA A 34 -9.11 -9.01 -42.89
CA ALA A 34 -7.91 -9.28 -42.11
C ALA A 34 -7.15 -8.00 -41.73
N ALA A 35 -7.15 -6.97 -42.60
CA ALA A 35 -6.57 -5.67 -42.29
C ALA A 35 -7.30 -4.97 -41.15
N MET A 36 -8.64 -4.94 -41.15
CA MET A 36 -9.43 -4.39 -40.04
C MET A 36 -9.15 -5.15 -38.72
N MET A 37 -9.11 -6.49 -38.77
CA MET A 37 -8.76 -7.28 -37.59
C MET A 37 -7.33 -7.00 -37.09
N ALA A 38 -6.37 -6.79 -38.00
CA ALA A 38 -4.99 -6.47 -37.64
C ALA A 38 -4.87 -5.08 -36.99
N GLU A 39 -5.63 -4.09 -37.48
CA GLU A 39 -5.71 -2.75 -36.91
C GLU A 39 -6.27 -2.79 -35.48
N ASP A 40 -7.38 -3.50 -35.27
CA ASP A 40 -7.97 -3.71 -33.94
C ASP A 40 -7.01 -4.43 -32.96
N LEU A 41 -6.16 -5.33 -33.47
CA LEU A 41 -5.18 -6.08 -32.67
C LEU A 41 -3.86 -5.33 -32.45
N SER A 42 -3.64 -4.20 -33.10
CA SER A 42 -2.39 -3.43 -33.03
C SER A 42 -2.04 -2.91 -31.64
N VAL A 43 -3.07 -2.80 -30.77
CA VAL A 43 -2.92 -2.43 -29.36
C VAL A 43 -2.24 -3.50 -28.51
N TYR A 44 -2.17 -4.75 -29.00
CA TYR A 44 -1.59 -5.86 -28.28
C TYR A 44 -0.17 -6.18 -28.78
N PRO A 45 0.73 -6.70 -27.93
CA PRO A 45 2.07 -7.10 -28.36
C PRO A 45 2.04 -8.21 -29.43
N VAL A 46 2.85 -8.08 -30.48
CA VAL A 46 2.98 -9.08 -31.56
C VAL A 46 3.16 -10.52 -31.05
N PRO A 47 3.98 -10.81 -30.02
CA PRO A 47 4.12 -12.15 -29.49
C PRO A 47 2.81 -12.72 -28.92
N ALA A 48 2.00 -11.89 -28.25
CA ALA A 48 0.73 -12.31 -27.66
C ALA A 48 -0.29 -12.68 -28.75
N VAL A 49 -0.41 -11.84 -29.78
CA VAL A 49 -1.31 -12.10 -30.93
C VAL A 49 -0.89 -13.37 -31.68
N ARG A 50 0.42 -13.60 -31.87
CA ARG A 50 0.94 -14.81 -32.52
C ARG A 50 0.58 -16.08 -31.76
N VAL A 51 0.71 -16.07 -30.43
CA VAL A 51 0.33 -17.19 -29.57
C VAL A 51 -1.19 -17.42 -29.64
N ALA A 52 -1.98 -16.36 -29.63
CA ALA A 52 -3.44 -16.45 -29.76
C ALA A 52 -3.85 -17.07 -31.10
N LEU A 53 -3.30 -16.62 -32.23
CA LEU A 53 -3.56 -17.20 -33.55
C LEU A 53 -3.15 -18.67 -33.62
N LYS A 54 -2.02 -19.05 -33.01
CA LYS A 54 -1.61 -20.46 -32.91
C LYS A 54 -2.64 -21.29 -32.15
N ALA A 55 -3.13 -20.79 -31.02
CA ALA A 55 -4.15 -21.48 -30.22
C ALA A 55 -5.50 -21.55 -30.94
N CYS A 56 -5.89 -20.53 -31.72
CA CYS A 56 -7.09 -20.57 -32.56
C CYS A 56 -7.06 -21.78 -33.50
N ARG A 57 -5.93 -22.02 -34.18
CA ARG A 57 -5.80 -23.15 -35.12
C ARG A 57 -5.97 -24.53 -34.46
N SER A 58 -5.62 -24.66 -33.18
CA SER A 58 -5.70 -25.95 -32.48
C SER A 58 -7.02 -26.17 -31.74
N GLU A 59 -7.70 -25.11 -31.31
CA GLU A 59 -8.80 -25.19 -30.36
C GLU A 59 -10.16 -24.72 -30.91
N VAL A 60 -10.16 -23.75 -31.83
CA VAL A 60 -11.40 -23.20 -32.38
C VAL A 60 -11.98 -24.18 -33.38
N LYS A 61 -13.23 -24.55 -33.15
CA LYS A 61 -14.00 -25.39 -34.07
C LYS A 61 -14.80 -24.49 -34.99
N GLY A 62 -14.42 -24.43 -36.26
CA GLY A 62 -15.13 -23.67 -37.28
C GLY A 62 -14.37 -22.43 -37.74
N LYS A 63 -15.12 -21.38 -38.07
CA LYS A 63 -14.59 -20.16 -38.69
C LYS A 63 -13.83 -19.31 -37.67
N LEU A 64 -12.70 -18.74 -38.09
CA LEU A 64 -11.92 -17.80 -37.30
C LEU A 64 -12.72 -16.50 -37.16
N ALA A 65 -13.14 -16.19 -35.93
CA ALA A 65 -13.75 -14.91 -35.59
C ALA A 65 -12.81 -14.04 -34.76
N MET A 66 -13.01 -12.72 -34.83
CA MET A 66 -12.25 -11.75 -34.02
C MET A 66 -12.37 -12.04 -32.51
N ALA A 67 -13.56 -12.44 -32.06
CA ALA A 67 -13.81 -12.81 -30.66
C ALA A 67 -12.93 -13.98 -30.18
N ASP A 68 -12.61 -14.94 -31.05
CA ASP A 68 -11.75 -16.08 -30.71
C ASP A 68 -10.29 -15.66 -30.50
N ILE A 69 -9.83 -14.68 -31.28
CA ILE A 69 -8.48 -14.13 -31.17
C ILE A 69 -8.40 -13.26 -29.89
N LEU A 70 -9.34 -12.33 -29.73
CA LEU A 70 -9.39 -11.43 -28.58
C LEU A 70 -9.47 -12.17 -27.25
N SER A 71 -10.35 -13.18 -27.13
CA SER A 71 -10.45 -13.98 -25.91
C SER A 71 -9.12 -14.63 -25.54
N ARG A 72 -8.37 -15.13 -26.51
CA ARG A 72 -7.05 -15.78 -26.28
C ARG A 72 -5.94 -14.79 -25.96
N VAL A 73 -5.93 -13.62 -26.61
CA VAL A 73 -4.99 -12.55 -26.26
C VAL A 73 -5.25 -12.09 -24.83
N GLN A 74 -6.52 -11.85 -24.48
CA GLN A 74 -6.92 -11.39 -23.16
C GLN A 74 -6.69 -12.44 -22.05
N LEU A 75 -6.76 -13.74 -22.36
CA LEU A 75 -6.37 -14.80 -21.41
C LEU A 75 -4.88 -14.75 -21.02
N LYS A 76 -4.06 -14.03 -21.78
CA LYS A 76 -2.62 -13.86 -21.54
C LYS A 76 -2.24 -12.42 -21.20
N ASP A 77 -3.21 -11.60 -20.80
CA ASP A 77 -2.98 -10.20 -20.38
C ASP A 77 -2.28 -10.08 -19.01
N GLY A 78 -1.99 -11.20 -18.36
CA GLY A 78 -1.25 -11.27 -17.10
C GLY A 78 -2.11 -11.08 -15.86
N ARG A 79 -3.44 -10.95 -16.00
CA ARG A 79 -4.36 -10.87 -14.85
C ARG A 79 -4.68 -12.27 -14.30
N PRO A 80 -4.75 -12.45 -12.98
CA PRO A 80 -5.14 -13.73 -12.40
C PRO A 80 -6.61 -14.05 -12.66
N GLY A 81 -6.96 -15.33 -12.63
CA GLY A 81 -8.36 -15.76 -12.65
C GLY A 81 -9.10 -15.29 -11.39
N LYS A 82 -10.43 -15.20 -11.41
CA LYS A 82 -11.23 -14.66 -10.28
C LYS A 82 -11.00 -15.39 -8.95
N ASP A 83 -10.80 -16.70 -8.97
CA ASP A 83 -10.55 -17.51 -7.78
C ASP A 83 -9.14 -17.29 -7.20
N GLU A 84 -8.15 -17.13 -8.09
CA GLU A 84 -6.78 -16.78 -7.73
C GLU A 84 -6.71 -15.35 -7.20
N ALA A 85 -7.36 -14.41 -7.88
CA ALA A 85 -7.53 -13.02 -7.45
C ALA A 85 -8.15 -12.92 -6.05
N TRP A 86 -9.18 -13.73 -5.78
CA TRP A 86 -9.79 -13.80 -4.45
C TRP A 86 -8.81 -14.32 -3.38
N SER A 87 -7.99 -15.32 -3.73
CA SER A 87 -6.97 -15.86 -2.82
C SER A 87 -5.90 -14.82 -2.49
N ILE A 88 -5.44 -14.05 -3.50
CA ILE A 88 -4.53 -12.93 -3.32
C ILE A 88 -5.16 -11.85 -2.42
N ALA A 89 -6.42 -11.50 -2.66
CA ALA A 89 -7.15 -10.50 -1.87
C ALA A 89 -7.32 -10.90 -0.40
N LEU A 90 -7.56 -12.19 -0.13
CA LEU A 90 -7.66 -12.69 1.24
C LEU A 90 -6.34 -12.62 1.99
N LEU A 91 -5.22 -12.97 1.35
CA LEU A 91 -3.89 -12.82 1.94
C LEU A 91 -3.58 -11.36 2.29
N ALA A 92 -4.04 -10.42 1.45
CA ALA A 92 -3.86 -8.99 1.69
C ALA A 92 -4.63 -8.44 2.89
N GLY A 93 -5.56 -9.22 3.47
CA GLY A 93 -6.26 -8.86 4.69
C GLY A 93 -5.44 -9.05 5.97
N ASP A 94 -4.34 -9.81 5.91
CA ASP A 94 -3.40 -9.95 7.01
C ASP A 94 -2.28 -8.90 6.87
N GLU A 95 -2.20 -7.97 7.83
CA GLU A 95 -1.20 -6.89 7.83
C GLU A 95 0.24 -7.40 7.99
N ILE A 96 0.42 -8.65 8.44
CA ILE A 96 1.73 -9.30 8.49
C ILE A 96 2.23 -9.62 7.07
N GLU A 97 1.31 -9.93 6.16
CA GLU A 97 1.62 -10.42 4.82
C GLU A 97 2.01 -9.30 3.85
N THR A 98 2.99 -9.60 3.00
CA THR A 98 3.30 -8.78 1.84
C THR A 98 2.72 -9.45 0.60
N VAL A 99 1.88 -8.73 -0.13
CA VAL A 99 1.13 -9.29 -1.24
C VAL A 99 1.34 -8.44 -2.48
N VAL A 100 1.60 -9.10 -3.61
CA VAL A 100 1.67 -8.46 -4.92
C VAL A 100 0.33 -8.67 -5.61
N MET A 101 -0.34 -7.58 -5.96
CA MET A 101 -1.71 -7.60 -6.48
C MET A 101 -1.90 -6.57 -7.59
N THR A 102 -2.91 -6.81 -8.44
CA THR A 102 -3.30 -5.85 -9.47
C THR A 102 -4.25 -4.78 -8.92
N THR A 103 -4.37 -3.67 -9.64
CA THR A 103 -5.29 -2.59 -9.29
C THR A 103 -6.75 -3.07 -9.21
N GLU A 104 -7.17 -3.97 -10.10
CA GLU A 104 -8.52 -4.51 -10.12
C GLU A 104 -8.82 -5.36 -8.88
N ILE A 105 -7.84 -6.12 -8.36
CA ILE A 105 -7.98 -6.88 -7.10
C ILE A 105 -8.23 -5.91 -5.94
N GLN A 106 -7.40 -4.86 -5.84
CA GLN A 106 -7.51 -3.87 -4.77
C GLN A 106 -8.87 -3.15 -4.81
N GLN A 107 -9.33 -2.75 -5.99
CA GLN A 107 -10.62 -2.09 -6.16
C GLN A 107 -11.79 -3.04 -5.88
N ALA A 108 -11.74 -4.29 -6.36
CA ALA A 108 -12.78 -5.28 -6.09
C ALA A 108 -12.95 -5.57 -4.58
N MET A 109 -11.84 -5.54 -3.83
CA MET A 109 -11.88 -5.73 -2.38
C MET A 109 -12.69 -4.66 -1.63
N THR A 110 -12.83 -3.46 -2.20
CA THR A 110 -13.67 -2.39 -1.63
C THR A 110 -15.14 -2.81 -1.58
N ALA A 111 -15.63 -3.56 -2.59
CA ALA A 111 -17.01 -4.04 -2.62
C ALA A 111 -17.24 -5.19 -1.62
N ALA A 112 -16.23 -6.03 -1.37
CA ALA A 112 -16.33 -7.19 -0.49
C ALA A 112 -16.07 -6.86 1.00
N SER A 113 -15.29 -5.81 1.28
CA SER A 113 -14.82 -5.49 2.63
C SER A 113 -15.93 -5.32 3.68
N PRO A 114 -17.04 -4.61 3.43
CA PRO A 114 -18.10 -4.46 4.42
C PRO A 114 -18.77 -5.79 4.78
N ILE A 115 -18.99 -6.66 3.77
CA ILE A 115 -19.62 -7.97 3.94
C ILE A 115 -18.69 -8.91 4.71
N LEU A 116 -17.40 -8.88 4.37
CA LEU A 116 -16.39 -9.69 5.04
C LEU A 116 -16.25 -9.31 6.52
N ARG A 117 -16.33 -8.01 6.85
CA ARG A 117 -16.31 -7.52 8.24
C ARG A 117 -17.51 -7.99 9.07
N LEU A 118 -18.65 -8.25 8.42
CA LEU A 118 -19.83 -8.85 9.06
C LEU A 118 -19.69 -10.37 9.25
N GLY A 119 -18.62 -10.99 8.74
CA GLY A 119 -18.33 -12.42 8.88
C GLY A 119 -18.90 -13.30 7.75
N ASP A 120 -19.64 -12.74 6.79
CA ASP A 120 -20.16 -13.49 5.65
C ASP A 120 -19.09 -13.64 4.56
N LYS A 121 -18.33 -14.73 4.65
CA LYS A 121 -17.26 -15.06 3.70
C LYS A 121 -17.79 -15.40 2.31
N VAL A 122 -18.98 -15.98 2.20
CA VAL A 122 -19.55 -16.41 0.92
C VAL A 122 -20.08 -15.18 0.18
N GLY A 123 -20.86 -14.34 0.85
CA GLY A 123 -21.34 -13.07 0.31
C GLY A 123 -20.18 -12.15 -0.10
N ALA A 124 -19.13 -12.07 0.72
CA ALA A 124 -17.93 -11.31 0.40
C ALA A 124 -17.24 -11.82 -0.89
N ARG A 125 -17.06 -13.14 -1.02
CA ARG A 125 -16.48 -13.75 -2.22
C ARG A 125 -17.32 -13.46 -3.46
N MET A 126 -18.65 -13.57 -3.36
CA MET A 126 -19.56 -13.29 -4.48
C MET A 126 -19.47 -11.81 -4.92
N ALA A 127 -19.49 -10.88 -3.95
CA ALA A 127 -19.34 -9.46 -4.23
C ALA A 127 -17.98 -9.13 -4.85
N PHE A 128 -16.90 -9.73 -4.33
CA PHE A 128 -15.56 -9.60 -4.88
C PHE A 128 -15.49 -10.06 -6.34
N MET A 129 -15.91 -11.29 -6.62
CA MET A 129 -15.81 -11.87 -7.96
C MET A 129 -16.59 -11.06 -8.98
N SER A 130 -17.81 -10.64 -8.63
CA SER A 130 -18.65 -9.81 -9.50
C SER A 130 -17.99 -8.46 -9.79
N ALA A 131 -17.41 -7.80 -8.78
CA ALA A 131 -16.71 -6.54 -8.96
C ALA A 131 -15.43 -6.71 -9.80
N TYR A 132 -14.63 -7.75 -9.51
CA TYR A 132 -13.39 -8.05 -10.21
C TYR A 132 -13.63 -8.34 -11.70
N GLU A 133 -14.58 -9.22 -12.03
CA GLU A 133 -14.92 -9.54 -13.43
C GLU A 133 -15.35 -8.28 -14.21
N ARG A 134 -16.15 -7.40 -13.60
CA ARG A 134 -16.55 -6.13 -14.21
C ARG A 134 -15.35 -5.19 -14.45
N LEU A 135 -14.46 -5.06 -13.48
CA LEU A 135 -13.27 -4.20 -13.58
C LEU A 135 -12.30 -4.71 -14.65
N VAL A 136 -12.09 -6.03 -14.70
CA VAL A 136 -11.26 -6.67 -15.74
C VAL A 136 -11.88 -6.50 -17.12
N ALA A 137 -13.19 -6.64 -17.26
CA ALA A 137 -13.88 -6.42 -18.52
C ALA A 137 -13.73 -4.96 -19.00
N ALA A 138 -13.89 -3.99 -18.10
CA ALA A 138 -13.69 -2.57 -18.41
C ALA A 138 -12.25 -2.28 -18.83
N ALA A 139 -11.26 -2.75 -18.06
CA ALA A 139 -9.85 -2.57 -18.38
C ALA A 139 -9.46 -3.18 -19.73
N ARG A 140 -10.03 -4.35 -20.08
CA ARG A 140 -9.82 -4.99 -21.39
C ARG A 140 -10.48 -4.24 -22.54
N ALA A 141 -11.66 -3.68 -22.33
CA ALA A 141 -12.35 -2.86 -23.33
C ALA A 141 -11.57 -1.58 -23.64
N GLU A 142 -10.91 -1.00 -22.65
CA GLU A 142 -10.04 0.19 -22.79
C GLU A 142 -8.59 -0.14 -23.14
N ALA A 143 -8.27 -1.42 -23.37
CA ALA A 143 -6.91 -1.92 -23.63
C ALA A 143 -5.87 -1.48 -22.58
N VAL A 144 -6.28 -1.31 -21.32
CA VAL A 144 -5.41 -0.91 -20.22
C VAL A 144 -4.51 -2.08 -19.81
N PRO A 145 -3.18 -1.92 -19.85
CA PRO A 145 -2.25 -2.98 -19.47
C PRO A 145 -2.34 -3.29 -17.98
N THR A 146 -2.15 -4.56 -17.63
CA THR A 146 -2.15 -5.01 -16.24
C THR A 146 -0.99 -4.38 -15.48
N THR A 147 -1.28 -3.76 -14.33
CA THR A 147 -0.27 -3.21 -13.44
C THR A 147 -0.26 -3.99 -12.13
N TRP A 148 0.90 -4.56 -11.81
CA TRP A 148 1.14 -5.22 -10.53
C TRP A 148 1.84 -4.27 -9.56
N SER A 149 1.36 -4.25 -8.32
CA SER A 149 1.89 -3.42 -7.26
C SER A 149 2.11 -4.24 -5.99
N VAL A 150 3.13 -3.87 -5.21
CA VAL A 150 3.47 -4.55 -3.96
C VAL A 150 2.81 -3.82 -2.79
N SER A 151 1.95 -4.51 -2.06
CA SER A 151 1.42 -4.06 -0.77
C SER A 151 2.30 -4.60 0.35
N LEU A 152 3.00 -3.71 1.05
CA LEU A 152 3.97 -4.07 2.08
C LEU A 152 3.29 -4.43 3.40
N GLY A 153 3.61 -5.61 3.93
CA GLY A 153 3.23 -6.05 5.28
C GLY A 153 4.28 -5.72 6.32
N PHE A 154 3.97 -6.02 7.58
CA PHE A 154 4.83 -5.73 8.73
C PHE A 154 6.03 -6.68 8.87
N ASP A 155 5.95 -7.93 8.41
CA ASP A 155 7.04 -8.90 8.56
C ASP A 155 8.18 -8.62 7.55
N PRO A 156 9.42 -8.32 8.00
CA PRO A 156 10.54 -8.06 7.11
C PRO A 156 10.95 -9.24 6.24
N ALA A 157 10.88 -10.47 6.77
CA ALA A 157 11.26 -11.67 6.03
C ALA A 157 10.23 -11.98 4.94
N ARG A 158 8.93 -11.87 5.26
CA ARG A 158 7.85 -12.07 4.28
C ARG A 158 7.87 -11.01 3.18
N ARG A 159 8.24 -9.76 3.50
CA ARG A 159 8.46 -8.70 2.50
C ARG A 159 9.46 -9.12 1.44
N VAL A 160 10.66 -9.56 1.87
CA VAL A 160 11.72 -9.99 0.94
C VAL A 160 11.25 -11.17 0.11
N MET A 161 10.67 -12.19 0.74
CA MET A 161 10.19 -13.39 0.05
C MET A 161 9.12 -13.07 -1.01
N ALA A 162 8.16 -12.21 -0.69
CA ALA A 162 7.08 -11.83 -1.61
C ALA A 162 7.63 -11.04 -2.82
N ILE A 163 8.55 -10.11 -2.59
CA ILE A 163 9.16 -9.31 -3.67
C ILE A 163 10.01 -10.19 -4.58
N GLU A 164 10.87 -11.05 -4.01
CA GLU A 164 11.70 -11.98 -4.79
C GLU A 164 10.86 -12.97 -5.60
N SER A 165 9.77 -13.47 -5.02
CA SER A 165 8.83 -14.35 -5.71
C SER A 165 8.16 -13.62 -6.89
N ALA A 166 7.70 -12.38 -6.68
CA ALA A 166 7.07 -11.59 -7.73
C ALA A 166 8.01 -11.25 -8.89
N VAL A 167 9.30 -10.99 -8.60
CA VAL A 167 10.33 -10.83 -9.63
C VAL A 167 10.53 -12.13 -10.41
N ARG A 168 10.63 -13.27 -9.71
CA ARG A 168 10.81 -14.59 -10.33
C ARG A 168 9.64 -14.97 -11.23
N MET A 169 8.42 -14.64 -10.81
CA MET A 169 7.18 -14.82 -11.57
C MET A 169 6.99 -13.76 -12.65
N GLN A 170 7.91 -12.80 -12.79
CA GLN A 170 7.86 -11.70 -13.75
C GLN A 170 6.61 -10.80 -13.60
N LEU A 171 6.01 -10.77 -12.41
CA LEU A 171 4.90 -9.86 -12.09
C LEU A 171 5.40 -8.41 -11.95
N ILE A 172 6.63 -8.25 -11.45
CA ILE A 172 7.35 -6.98 -11.38
C ILE A 172 8.72 -7.11 -12.03
N THR A 173 9.31 -6.00 -12.46
CA THR A 173 10.64 -6.00 -13.08
C THR A 173 11.73 -6.24 -12.03
N GLN A 174 12.88 -6.78 -12.46
CA GLN A 174 14.07 -6.91 -11.62
C GLN A 174 14.48 -5.57 -10.98
N GLN A 175 14.44 -4.49 -11.77
CA GLN A 175 14.76 -3.14 -11.29
C GLN A 175 13.77 -2.68 -10.20
N ALA A 176 12.47 -2.88 -10.40
CA ALA A 176 11.46 -2.55 -9.40
C ALA A 176 11.65 -3.37 -8.12
N GLY A 177 11.96 -4.67 -8.24
CA GLY A 177 12.25 -5.51 -7.08
C GLY A 177 13.46 -5.04 -6.27
N ILE A 178 14.56 -4.70 -6.94
CA ILE A 178 15.76 -4.12 -6.28
C ILE A 178 15.40 -2.82 -5.57
N GLN A 179 14.61 -1.96 -6.21
CA GLN A 179 14.17 -0.69 -5.62
C GLN A 179 13.33 -0.92 -4.35
N TYR A 180 12.33 -1.79 -4.41
CA TYR A 180 11.52 -2.14 -3.23
C TYR A 180 12.39 -2.68 -2.09
N LEU A 181 13.34 -3.58 -2.38
CA LEU A 181 14.23 -4.12 -1.35
C LEU A 181 15.18 -3.07 -0.78
N ALA A 182 15.64 -2.12 -1.60
CA ALA A 182 16.48 -1.02 -1.15
C ALA A 182 15.71 -0.07 -0.22
N ASP A 183 14.49 0.31 -0.59
CA ASP A 183 13.60 1.18 0.20
C ASP A 183 13.22 0.54 1.54
N LEU A 184 13.19 -0.79 1.59
CA LEU A 184 12.94 -1.58 2.80
C LEU A 184 14.14 -1.69 3.75
N ARG A 185 15.34 -1.25 3.35
CA ARG A 185 16.52 -1.20 4.24
C ARG A 185 16.33 -0.08 5.25
N ILE A 186 15.50 -0.34 6.27
CA ILE A 186 15.48 0.45 7.48
C ILE A 186 16.86 0.27 8.11
N ALA A 187 17.63 1.36 8.20
CA ALA A 187 18.90 1.33 8.92
C ALA A 187 18.66 0.73 10.32
N PRO A 188 19.48 -0.23 10.78
CA PRO A 188 19.27 -0.83 12.08
C PRO A 188 19.19 0.26 13.14
N ILE A 189 18.28 0.09 14.12
CA ILE A 189 18.17 1.03 15.24
C ILE A 189 19.56 1.12 15.88
N THR A 190 20.16 2.30 15.82
CA THR A 190 21.51 2.52 16.34
C THR A 190 21.51 2.34 17.86
N ALA A 191 22.68 2.06 18.45
CA ALA A 191 22.83 2.01 19.91
C ALA A 191 22.33 3.30 20.58
N ASP A 192 22.49 4.44 19.90
CA ASP A 192 21.99 5.75 20.32
C ASP A 192 20.45 5.81 20.29
N GLY A 193 19.82 5.32 19.21
CA GLY A 193 18.36 5.21 19.13
C GLY A 193 17.77 4.30 20.21
N GLN A 194 18.43 3.17 20.49
CA GLN A 194 18.05 2.27 21.59
C GLN A 194 18.21 2.94 22.96
N ALA A 195 19.30 3.70 23.19
CA ALA A 195 19.53 4.40 24.43
C ALA A 195 18.47 5.49 24.69
N ILE A 196 18.03 6.20 23.64
CA ILE A 196 16.94 7.18 23.73
C ILE A 196 15.61 6.49 24.07
N ALA A 197 15.26 5.39 23.39
CA ALA A 197 14.06 4.62 23.70
C ALA A 197 14.10 3.99 25.11
N GLY A 198 15.29 3.62 25.57
CA GLY A 198 15.57 3.12 26.92
C GLY A 198 15.18 4.10 28.03
N LEU A 199 15.22 5.41 27.79
CA LEU A 199 14.78 6.42 28.76
C LEU A 199 13.27 6.35 29.04
N LEU A 200 12.47 5.87 28.09
CA LEU A 200 11.02 5.69 28.24
C LEU A 200 10.69 4.33 28.85
N THR A 201 11.44 3.29 28.49
CA THR A 201 11.13 1.89 28.83
C THR A 201 11.92 1.36 30.03
N GLY A 202 12.92 2.10 30.51
CA GLY A 202 13.85 1.66 31.56
C GLY A 202 14.94 0.70 31.10
N SER A 203 15.07 0.46 29.78
CA SER A 203 16.10 -0.42 29.23
C SER A 203 17.45 0.27 29.07
N THR A 204 18.54 -0.45 29.31
CA THR A 204 19.91 0.10 29.26
C THR A 204 20.63 -0.32 27.98
N ALA A 205 20.78 0.62 27.04
CA ALA A 205 21.74 0.52 25.95
C ALA A 205 22.93 1.46 26.21
N GLN A 206 24.13 1.13 25.72
CA GLN A 206 25.29 2.00 25.86
C GLN A 206 25.28 3.07 24.76
N PRO A 207 25.05 4.37 25.09
CA PRO A 207 25.08 5.44 24.11
C PRO A 207 26.52 5.78 23.70
N SER A 208 26.67 6.35 22.52
CA SER A 208 27.91 6.95 22.04
C SER A 208 28.40 8.07 22.97
N PRO A 209 29.71 8.39 22.97
CA PRO A 209 30.25 9.49 23.78
C PRO A 209 29.54 10.82 23.51
N HIS A 210 29.25 11.12 22.24
CA HIS A 210 28.56 12.34 21.85
C HIS A 210 27.12 12.42 22.39
N LEU A 211 26.36 11.32 22.26
CA LEU A 211 25.01 11.29 22.82
C LEU A 211 25.02 11.39 24.34
N ARG A 212 26.01 10.78 25.02
CA ARG A 212 26.16 10.86 26.47
C ARG A 212 26.39 12.29 26.95
N GLU A 213 27.22 13.05 26.26
CA GLU A 213 27.42 14.48 26.54
C GLU A 213 26.11 15.26 26.38
N LYS A 214 25.37 15.01 25.30
CA LYS A 214 24.06 15.65 25.05
C LYS A 214 23.02 15.28 26.11
N LEU A 215 22.97 14.02 26.55
CA LEU A 215 22.09 13.58 27.62
C LEU A 215 22.48 14.20 28.97
N ALA A 216 23.77 14.40 29.23
CA ALA A 216 24.24 15.10 30.43
C ALA A 216 23.82 16.59 30.41
N GLU A 217 23.91 17.24 29.25
CA GLU A 217 23.43 18.61 29.04
C GLU A 217 21.92 18.72 29.31
N VAL A 218 21.12 17.82 28.73
CA VAL A 218 19.66 17.77 28.98
C VAL A 218 19.35 17.54 30.45
N ARG A 219 20.09 16.64 31.12
CA ARG A 219 19.92 16.40 32.56
C ARG A 219 20.17 17.66 33.39
N GLN A 220 21.24 18.40 33.10
CA GLN A 220 21.53 19.66 33.79
C GLN A 220 20.42 20.70 33.61
N ILE A 221 19.84 20.79 32.41
CA ILE A 221 18.72 21.69 32.12
C ILE A 221 17.49 21.30 32.96
N VAL A 222 17.16 20.01 33.00
CA VAL A 222 16.02 19.49 33.78
C VAL A 222 16.21 19.71 35.28
N ASP A 223 17.41 19.43 35.81
CA ASP A 223 17.72 19.62 37.23
C ASP A 223 17.66 21.11 37.62
N ALA A 224 18.20 21.99 36.77
CA ALA A 224 18.13 23.44 36.99
C ALA A 224 16.68 23.97 36.92
N ALA A 225 15.86 23.45 36.01
CA ALA A 225 14.45 23.79 35.91
C ALA A 225 13.67 23.35 37.17
N LYS A 226 13.94 22.14 37.67
CA LYS A 226 13.35 21.62 38.90
C LYS A 226 13.74 22.47 40.12
N ALA A 227 15.03 22.79 40.27
CA ALA A 227 15.50 23.65 41.35
C ALA A 227 14.87 25.06 41.31
N ARG A 228 14.69 25.64 40.11
CA ARG A 228 13.99 26.92 39.93
C ARG A 228 12.53 26.82 40.36
N GLN A 229 11.84 25.76 39.96
CA GLN A 229 10.44 25.51 40.33
C GLN A 229 10.30 25.35 41.85
N ASP A 230 11.19 24.59 42.49
CA ASP A 230 11.17 24.39 43.94
C ASP A 230 11.44 25.69 44.70
N ARG A 231 12.38 26.52 44.23
CA ARG A 231 12.61 27.86 44.80
C ARG A 231 11.39 28.77 44.66
N GLN A 232 10.69 28.74 43.52
CA GLN A 232 9.45 29.49 43.33
C GLN A 232 8.33 28.98 44.26
N ARG A 233 8.19 27.66 44.42
CA ARG A 233 7.23 27.05 45.35
C ARG A 233 7.48 27.49 46.78
N LEU A 234 8.73 27.46 47.24
CA LEU A 234 9.12 27.91 48.58
C LEU A 234 8.83 29.41 48.80
N LYS A 235 9.17 30.26 47.83
CA LYS A 235 8.85 31.71 47.88
C LYS A 235 7.34 31.96 47.97
N LYS A 236 6.56 31.25 47.15
CA LYS A 236 5.09 31.34 47.17
C LYS A 236 4.53 30.90 48.53
N ALA A 237 4.97 29.74 49.04
CA ALA A 237 4.55 29.24 50.35
C ALA A 237 4.94 30.19 51.51
N GLN A 238 6.05 30.92 51.39
CA GLN A 238 6.42 31.95 52.37
C GLN A 238 5.52 33.19 52.26
N ALA A 239 5.25 33.67 51.05
CA ALA A 239 4.34 34.79 50.81
C ALA A 239 2.92 34.48 51.32
N ASP A 240 2.41 33.29 51.02
CA ASP A 240 1.10 32.83 51.47
C ASP A 240 1.01 32.76 53.01
N ARG A 241 2.09 32.33 53.68
CA ARG A 241 2.17 32.33 55.16
C ARG A 241 2.12 33.74 55.73
N VAL A 242 2.87 34.68 55.16
CA VAL A 242 2.89 36.08 55.60
C VAL A 242 1.52 36.72 55.38
N ASP A 243 0.91 36.52 54.22
CA ASP A 243 -0.42 37.06 53.91
C ASP A 243 -1.49 36.48 54.86
N THR A 244 -1.45 35.17 55.12
CA THR A 244 -2.33 34.53 56.11
C THR A 244 -2.17 35.15 57.50
N TYR A 245 -0.93 35.39 57.94
CA TYR A 245 -0.67 36.04 59.22
C TYR A 245 -1.22 37.47 59.26
N LEU A 246 -0.99 38.27 58.21
CA LEU A 246 -1.49 39.64 58.11
C LEU A 246 -3.02 39.70 58.09
N ARG A 247 -3.69 38.81 57.37
CA ARG A 247 -5.16 38.67 57.38
C ARG A 247 -5.68 38.35 58.77
N LYS A 248 -5.11 37.34 59.45
CA LYS A 248 -5.47 36.98 60.83
C LYS A 248 -5.24 38.14 61.81
N ARG A 249 -4.20 38.95 61.61
CA ARG A 249 -3.92 40.14 62.42
C ARG A 249 -4.97 41.24 62.19
N LYS A 250 -5.29 41.55 60.92
CA LYS A 250 -6.33 42.54 60.59
C LYS A 250 -7.69 42.16 61.18
N VAL A 251 -8.08 40.89 61.07
CA VAL A 251 -9.33 40.38 61.67
C VAL A 251 -9.33 40.55 63.18
N ARG A 252 -8.23 40.21 63.88
CA ARG A 252 -8.12 40.42 65.33
C ARG A 252 -8.25 41.88 65.74
N VAL A 253 -7.62 42.80 65.00
CA VAL A 253 -7.74 44.25 65.26
C VAL A 253 -9.18 44.73 65.03
N ALA A 254 -9.85 44.25 63.98
CA ALA A 254 -11.24 44.60 63.71
C ALA A 254 -12.19 44.10 64.81
N ILE A 255 -12.02 42.87 65.29
CA ILE A 255 -12.80 42.32 66.41
C ILE A 255 -12.60 43.16 67.69
N ALA A 256 -11.35 43.50 68.03
CA ALA A 256 -11.06 44.31 69.20
C ALA A 256 -11.69 45.73 69.10
N ALA A 257 -11.70 46.32 67.91
CA ALA A 257 -12.33 47.63 67.68
C ALA A 257 -13.87 47.60 67.81
N VAL A 258 -14.51 46.48 67.44
CA VAL A 258 -15.95 46.27 67.63
C VAL A 258 -16.28 46.08 69.12
N GLN A 259 -15.51 45.25 69.82
CA GLN A 259 -15.68 45.04 71.26
C GLN A 259 -15.52 46.35 72.05
N HIS A 260 -14.56 47.19 71.67
CA HIS A 260 -14.36 48.50 72.31
C HIS A 260 -15.49 49.50 72.04
N LYS A 261 -16.28 49.29 70.96
CA LYS A 261 -17.46 50.10 70.61
C LYS A 261 -18.73 49.65 71.31
N GLU A 262 -18.84 48.37 71.67
CA GLU A 262 -19.95 47.82 72.46
C GLU A 262 -19.80 48.06 73.97
N SER A 263 -18.63 48.57 74.41
CA SER A 263 -18.31 48.82 75.82
C SER A 263 -18.55 50.28 76.26
N PHE A 264 -19.23 51.08 75.44
CA PHE A 264 -19.61 52.47 75.72
C PHE A 264 -21.11 52.68 75.53
#